data_AF-A0AAN9EDK7-F1
#
_entry.id   AF-A0AAN9EDK7-F1
#
_cell.length_a   1.000
_cell.length_b   1.000
_cell.length_c   1.000
_cell.angle_alpha   90.00
_cell.angle_beta   90.00
_cell.angle_gamma   90.00
#
_symmetry.space_group_name_H-M   'P 1'
#
loop_
_entity.id
_entity.type
_entity.pdbx_description
1 polymer ?
#
loop_
_entity_poly.entity_id
_entity_poly.type
_entity_poly.pdbx_seq_one_letter_code
_entity_poly.pdbx_strand_id
1 'polypeptide(L)'
;MQSLSKENIRHLKEVVLPSQGVQNLISRDMDELLRIAAADKREELKIFCGEVVRFGNGCKDPQWHNLDRYFEKLGSELTAQKQLKEEAEMVMQQLMTFVQYTAELYHELHALDRFDQDYRRKLQEEDNSNATQRAVRAESGEKLRKPLHA
;
A
#
# COMPACT_ATOMS: atom_id res chain seq x y z
N MET A 1 -24.87 -28.46 21.08
CA MET A 1 -24.14 -27.55 22.00
C MET A 1 -24.81 -26.18 21.96
N GLN A 2 -25.38 -25.71 23.07
CA GLN A 2 -25.98 -24.37 23.13
C GLN A 2 -24.93 -23.26 23.28
N SER A 3 -23.74 -23.56 23.82
CA SER A 3 -22.68 -22.57 24.08
C SER A 3 -22.14 -21.85 22.83
N LEU A 4 -22.31 -22.45 21.65
CA LEU A 4 -21.91 -21.86 20.35
C LEU A 4 -23.12 -21.37 19.53
N SER A 5 -24.28 -21.15 20.16
CA SER A 5 -25.42 -20.54 19.48
C SER A 5 -25.08 -19.11 19.04
N LYS A 6 -25.73 -18.64 17.97
CA LYS A 6 -25.54 -17.26 17.48
C LYS A 6 -25.78 -16.22 18.59
N GLU A 7 -26.77 -16.48 19.44
CA GLU A 7 -27.13 -15.62 20.57
C GLU A 7 -26.04 -15.59 21.65
N ASN A 8 -25.48 -16.75 22.02
CA ASN A 8 -24.41 -16.81 23.02
C ASN A 8 -23.11 -16.20 22.50
N ILE A 9 -22.80 -16.40 21.21
CA ILE A 9 -21.64 -15.77 20.57
C ILE A 9 -21.81 -14.25 20.52
N ARG A 10 -23.02 -13.76 20.20
CA ARG A 10 -23.33 -12.32 20.20
C ARG A 10 -23.17 -11.74 21.61
N HIS A 11 -23.78 -12.38 22.61
CA HIS A 11 -23.68 -11.95 24.01
C HIS A 11 -22.22 -11.93 24.51
N LEU A 12 -21.43 -12.95 24.19
CA LEU A 12 -20.01 -12.98 24.54
C LEU A 12 -19.25 -11.78 23.93
N LYS A 13 -19.47 -11.50 22.64
CA LYS A 13 -18.77 -10.43 21.91
C LYS A 13 -19.20 -9.02 22.33
N GLU A 14 -20.49 -8.80 22.52
CA GLU A 14 -21.05 -7.46 22.70
C GLU A 14 -21.20 -7.06 24.17
N VAL A 15 -21.31 -8.04 25.08
CA VAL A 15 -21.60 -7.78 26.49
C VAL A 15 -20.43 -8.20 27.39
N VAL A 16 -19.95 -9.43 27.24
CA VAL A 16 -18.97 -9.99 28.19
C VAL A 16 -17.57 -9.46 27.93
N LEU A 17 -17.04 -9.60 26.71
CA LEU A 17 -15.69 -9.15 26.36
C LEU A 17 -15.47 -7.63 26.53
N PRO A 18 -16.46 -6.75 26.24
CA PRO A 18 -16.31 -5.31 26.44
C PRO A 18 -16.45 -4.88 27.91
N SER A 19 -16.86 -5.77 28.82
CA SER A 19 -17.08 -5.39 30.21
C SER A 19 -15.78 -4.97 30.91
N GLN A 20 -15.84 -3.92 31.73
CA GLN A 20 -14.67 -3.36 32.39
C GLN A 20 -13.92 -4.37 33.26
N GLY A 21 -14.66 -5.24 33.96
CA GLY A 21 -14.07 -6.28 34.80
C GLY A 21 -13.23 -7.27 33.98
N VAL A 22 -13.73 -7.67 32.81
CA VAL A 22 -13.02 -8.58 31.90
C VAL A 22 -11.82 -7.88 31.27
N GLN A 23 -11.98 -6.66 30.75
CA GLN A 23 -10.89 -5.89 30.13
C GLN A 23 -9.76 -5.48 31.08
N ASN A 24 -9.96 -5.61 32.39
CA ASN A 24 -8.90 -5.43 33.39
C ASN A 24 -8.11 -6.73 33.65
N LEU A 25 -8.61 -7.88 33.19
CA LEU A 25 -8.01 -9.20 33.40
C LEU A 25 -7.36 -9.76 32.13
N ILE A 26 -7.88 -9.40 30.96
CA ILE A 26 -7.40 -9.87 29.66
C ILE A 26 -6.88 -8.72 28.81
N SER A 27 -6.14 -9.03 27.74
CA SER A 27 -5.71 -8.02 26.78
C SER A 27 -6.91 -7.30 26.16
N ARG A 28 -6.78 -6.00 25.94
CA ARG A 28 -7.78 -5.21 25.19
C ARG A 28 -7.57 -5.31 23.68
N ASP A 29 -6.42 -5.84 23.24
CA ASP A 29 -6.14 -6.13 21.85
C ASP A 29 -6.87 -7.42 21.45
N MET A 30 -7.98 -7.25 20.74
CA MET A 30 -8.77 -8.38 20.22
C MET A 30 -7.97 -9.24 19.22
N ASP A 31 -7.03 -8.66 18.48
CA ASP A 31 -6.20 -9.41 17.53
C ASP A 31 -5.17 -10.27 18.28
N GLU A 32 -4.66 -9.80 19.42
CA GLU A 32 -3.85 -10.61 20.34
C GLU A 32 -4.67 -11.77 20.92
N LEU A 33 -5.87 -11.51 21.44
CA LEU A 33 -6.74 -12.56 21.99
C LEU A 33 -7.12 -13.62 20.94
N LEU A 34 -7.44 -13.18 19.72
CA LEU A 34 -7.75 -14.08 18.61
C LEU A 34 -6.53 -14.91 18.19
N ARG A 35 -5.32 -14.32 18.19
CA ARG A 35 -4.08 -15.05 17.92
C ARG A 35 -3.82 -16.14 18.95
N ILE A 36 -4.03 -15.86 20.24
CA ILE A 36 -3.89 -16.85 21.32
C ILE A 36 -4.92 -17.97 21.13
N ALA A 37 -6.20 -17.63 21.00
CA ALA A 37 -7.25 -18.63 20.82
C ALA A 37 -7.02 -19.51 19.57
N ALA A 38 -6.56 -18.91 18.48
CA ALA A 38 -6.21 -19.66 17.26
C ALA A 38 -4.97 -20.55 17.46
N ALA A 39 -3.97 -20.12 18.25
CA ALA A 39 -2.82 -20.95 18.59
C ALA A 39 -3.25 -22.17 19.43
N ASP A 40 -4.03 -21.96 20.48
CA ASP A 40 -4.55 -23.04 21.34
C ASP A 40 -5.36 -24.06 20.54
N LYS A 41 -6.28 -23.59 19.67
CA LYS A 41 -7.07 -24.50 18.83
C LYS A 41 -6.23 -25.27 17.81
N ARG A 42 -5.15 -24.68 17.29
CA ARG A 42 -4.22 -25.39 16.39
C ARG A 42 -3.46 -26.50 17.12
N GLU A 43 -3.07 -26.28 18.37
CA GLU A 43 -2.40 -27.32 19.16
C GLU A 43 -3.36 -28.46 19.50
N GLU A 44 -4.59 -28.16 19.92
CA GLU A 44 -5.63 -29.18 20.11
C GLU A 44 -5.87 -30.00 18.84
N LEU A 45 -5.99 -29.33 17.69
CA LEU A 45 -6.18 -29.99 16.40
C LEU A 45 -4.97 -30.86 16.02
N LYS A 46 -3.75 -30.40 16.30
CA LYS A 46 -2.53 -31.17 16.04
C LYS A 46 -2.52 -32.50 16.82
N ILE A 47 -2.87 -32.45 18.10
CA ILE A 47 -3.00 -33.66 18.93
C ILE A 47 -4.08 -34.58 18.35
N PHE A 48 -5.25 -34.03 18.01
CA PHE A 48 -6.34 -34.79 17.40
C PHE A 48 -5.93 -35.46 16.09
N CYS A 49 -5.26 -34.75 15.18
CA CYS A 49 -4.75 -35.31 13.94
C CYS A 49 -3.75 -36.44 14.20
N GLY A 50 -2.87 -36.30 15.21
CA GLY A 50 -1.97 -37.37 15.64
C GLY A 50 -2.71 -38.64 16.04
N GLU A 51 -3.81 -38.50 16.78
CA GLU A 51 -4.66 -39.64 17.13
C GLU A 51 -5.36 -40.25 15.91
N VAL A 52 -5.85 -39.43 14.98
CA VAL A 52 -6.45 -39.90 13.72
C VAL A 52 -5.44 -40.71 12.91
N VAL A 53 -4.20 -40.25 12.78
CA VAL A 53 -3.12 -41.00 12.10
C VAL A 53 -2.85 -42.32 12.82
N ARG A 54 -2.72 -42.29 14.15
CA ARG A 54 -2.45 -43.48 14.96
C ARG A 54 -3.54 -44.54 14.78
N PHE A 55 -4.81 -44.14 14.82
CA PHE A 55 -5.93 -45.05 14.58
C PHE A 55 -6.03 -45.49 13.12
N GLY A 56 -5.82 -44.58 12.17
CA GLY A 56 -5.83 -44.86 10.74
C GLY A 56 -4.81 -45.93 10.36
N ASN A 57 -3.58 -45.83 10.85
CA ASN A 57 -2.53 -46.84 10.66
C ASN A 57 -2.89 -48.21 11.28
N GLY A 58 -3.81 -48.25 12.24
CA GLY A 58 -4.35 -49.48 12.82
C GLY A 58 -5.54 -50.08 12.05
N CYS A 59 -6.08 -49.39 11.04
CA CYS A 59 -7.20 -49.89 10.25
C CYS A 59 -6.79 -51.05 9.35
N LYS A 60 -7.72 -51.97 9.08
CA LYS A 60 -7.52 -53.07 8.13
C LYS A 60 -7.36 -52.60 6.69
N ASP A 61 -7.96 -51.46 6.37
CA ASP A 61 -7.95 -50.89 5.04
C ASP A 61 -6.77 -49.93 4.89
N PRO A 62 -5.82 -50.22 3.97
CA PRO A 62 -4.63 -49.39 3.76
C PRO A 62 -4.92 -47.95 3.33
N GLN A 63 -6.13 -47.64 2.85
CA GLN A 63 -6.46 -46.28 2.43
C GLN A 63 -6.41 -45.26 3.59
N TRP A 64 -6.56 -45.73 4.83
CA TRP A 64 -6.50 -44.91 6.05
C TRP A 64 -5.09 -44.82 6.64
N HIS A 65 -4.10 -45.45 6.00
CA HIS A 65 -2.72 -45.44 6.46
C HIS A 65 -1.99 -44.20 5.96
N ASN A 66 -0.95 -43.79 6.69
CA ASN A 66 -0.03 -42.70 6.34
C ASN A 66 -0.73 -41.35 6.13
N LEU A 67 -1.79 -41.09 6.91
CA LEU A 67 -2.54 -39.83 6.88
C LEU A 67 -1.70 -38.62 7.32
N ASP A 68 -0.60 -38.85 8.04
CA ASP A 68 0.40 -37.85 8.43
C ASP A 68 0.88 -37.04 7.22
N ARG A 69 1.15 -37.70 6.08
CA ARG A 69 1.59 -37.03 4.84
C ARG A 69 0.56 -36.02 4.32
N TYR A 70 -0.73 -36.28 4.51
CA TYR A 70 -1.79 -35.37 4.10
C TYR A 70 -1.89 -34.18 5.04
N PHE A 71 -1.78 -34.41 6.35
CA PHE A 71 -1.80 -33.33 7.35
C PHE A 71 -0.57 -32.43 7.25
N GLU A 72 0.61 -32.98 7.00
CA GLU A 72 1.83 -32.21 6.76
C GLU A 72 1.72 -31.33 5.51
N LYS A 73 1.18 -31.88 4.41
CA LYS A 73 0.92 -31.12 3.19
C LYS A 73 -0.04 -29.95 3.42
N LEU A 74 -1.11 -30.18 4.18
CA LEU A 74 -2.09 -29.13 4.47
C LEU A 74 -1.48 -27.99 5.30
N GLY A 75 -0.59 -28.32 6.24
CA GLY A 75 0.14 -27.33 7.05
C GLY A 75 1.12 -26.48 6.23
N SER A 76 1.82 -27.09 5.27
CA SER A 76 2.79 -26.37 4.42
C SER A 76 2.10 -25.48 3.37
N GLU A 77 1.01 -25.95 2.75
CA GLU A 77 0.23 -25.16 1.79
C GLU A 77 -0.33 -23.86 2.41
N LEU A 78 -0.87 -23.94 3.62
CA LEU A 78 -1.38 -22.77 4.34
C LEU A 78 -0.27 -21.75 4.65
N THR A 79 0.92 -22.23 4.98
CA THR A 79 2.09 -21.38 5.28
C THR A 79 2.57 -20.67 4.02
N ALA A 80 2.65 -21.39 2.90
CA ALA A 80 3.04 -20.83 1.60
C ALA A 80 2.04 -19.75 1.13
N GLN A 81 0.74 -19.98 1.28
CA GLN A 81 -0.28 -18.99 0.91
C GLN A 81 -0.15 -17.69 1.73
N LYS A 82 0.18 -17.79 3.03
CA LYS A 82 0.40 -16.63 3.89
C LYS A 82 1.60 -15.81 3.42
N GLN A 83 2.72 -16.47 3.10
CA GLN A 83 3.93 -15.80 2.60
C GLN A 83 3.67 -15.07 1.28
N LEU A 84 2.96 -15.72 0.33
CA LEU A 84 2.60 -15.10 -0.94
C LEU A 84 1.74 -13.85 -0.77
N LYS A 85 0.84 -13.84 0.22
CA LYS A 85 0.03 -12.66 0.53
C LYS A 85 0.89 -11.51 1.06
N GLU A 86 1.78 -11.79 2.02
CA GLU A 86 2.69 -10.78 2.59
C GLU A 86 3.63 -10.20 1.51
N GLU A 87 4.13 -11.05 0.61
CA GLU A 87 4.95 -10.63 -0.53
C GLU A 87 4.16 -9.74 -1.49
N ALA A 88 2.92 -10.11 -1.82
CA ALA A 88 2.06 -9.30 -2.69
C ALA A 88 1.73 -7.92 -2.08
N GLU A 89 1.50 -7.85 -0.77
CA GLU A 89 1.30 -6.59 -0.04
C GLU A 89 2.55 -5.71 -0.09
N MET A 90 3.74 -6.28 0.10
CA MET A 90 5.01 -5.57 0.01
C MET A 90 5.25 -5.00 -1.39
N VAL A 91 5.04 -5.82 -2.44
CA VAL A 91 5.17 -5.39 -3.84
C VAL A 91 4.18 -4.26 -4.15
N MET A 92 2.95 -4.34 -3.64
CA MET A 92 1.96 -3.27 -3.83
C MET A 92 2.42 -1.94 -3.22
N GLN A 93 3.01 -1.95 -2.02
CA GLN A 93 3.55 -0.74 -1.39
C GLN A 93 4.71 -0.12 -2.18
N GLN A 94 5.59 -0.96 -2.73
CA GLN A 94 6.65 -0.51 -3.62
C GLN A 94 6.09 0.12 -4.89
N LEU A 95 5.07 -0.50 -5.50
CA LEU A 95 4.41 0.02 -6.68
C LEU A 95 3.75 1.38 -6.41
N MET A 96 3.05 1.53 -5.28
CA MET A 96 2.47 2.82 -4.89
C MET A 96 3.54 3.91 -4.74
N THR A 97 4.69 3.57 -4.16
CA THR A 97 5.84 4.48 -4.04
C THR A 97 6.35 4.92 -5.42
N PHE A 98 6.50 3.99 -6.37
CA PHE A 98 6.92 4.35 -7.73
C PHE A 98 5.89 5.20 -8.46
N VAL A 99 4.60 4.91 -8.28
CA VAL A 99 3.51 5.75 -8.84
C VAL A 99 3.60 7.18 -8.30
N GLN A 100 3.88 7.34 -7.00
CA GLN A 100 4.07 8.66 -6.40
C GLN A 100 5.28 9.39 -6.99
N TYR A 101 6.44 8.74 -7.08
CA TYR A 101 7.65 9.35 -7.66
C TYR A 101 7.48 9.71 -9.14
N THR A 102 6.78 8.88 -9.90
CA THR A 102 6.51 9.17 -11.31
C THR A 102 5.54 10.35 -11.47
N ALA A 103 4.53 10.47 -10.61
CA ALA A 103 3.65 11.64 -10.60
C ALA A 103 4.41 12.93 -10.28
N GLU A 104 5.28 12.90 -9.26
CA GLU A 104 6.16 14.03 -8.90
C GLU A 104 7.07 14.41 -10.06
N LEU A 105 7.71 13.43 -10.71
CA LEU A 105 8.56 13.67 -11.87
C LEU A 105 7.80 14.32 -13.03
N TYR A 106 6.57 13.89 -13.30
CA TYR A 106 5.73 14.52 -14.32
C TYR A 106 5.39 15.97 -13.98
N HIS A 107 5.12 16.26 -12.71
CA HIS A 107 4.86 17.64 -12.26
C HIS A 107 6.08 18.54 -12.42
N GLU A 108 7.27 18.06 -12.05
CA GLU A 108 8.52 18.80 -12.21
C GLU A 108 8.89 19.02 -13.68
N LEU A 109 8.69 18.00 -14.52
CA LEU A 109 8.93 18.13 -15.96
C LEU A 109 8.01 19.20 -16.58
N HIS A 110 6.75 19.23 -16.16
CA HIS A 110 5.82 20.28 -16.60
C HIS A 110 6.20 21.67 -16.06
N ALA A 111 6.74 21.75 -14.84
CA ALA A 111 7.24 23.01 -14.31
C ALA A 111 8.43 23.53 -15.14
N LEU A 112 9.36 22.63 -15.51
CA LEU A 112 10.51 22.94 -16.36
C LEU A 112 10.07 23.46 -17.74
N ASP A 113 9.10 22.81 -18.38
CA ASP A 113 8.60 23.26 -19.68
C ASP A 113 8.01 24.69 -19.62
N ARG A 114 7.31 25.03 -18.52
CA ARG A 114 6.84 26.41 -18.30
C ARG A 114 8.00 27.39 -18.14
N PHE A 115 9.02 27.03 -17.36
CA PHE A 115 10.20 27.89 -17.18
C PHE A 115 10.94 28.14 -18.49
N ASP A 116 11.08 27.11 -19.34
CA ASP A 116 11.69 27.24 -20.67
C ASP A 116 10.90 28.17 -21.58
N GLN A 117 9.56 28.06 -21.59
CA GLN A 117 8.70 28.94 -22.37
C GLN A 117 8.79 30.39 -21.90
N ASP A 118 8.76 30.62 -20.59
CA ASP A 118 8.88 31.96 -20.02
C ASP A 118 10.28 32.57 -20.27
N TYR A 119 11.34 31.75 -20.20
CA TYR A 119 12.70 32.18 -20.54
C TYR A 119 12.81 32.62 -22.01
N ARG A 120 12.26 31.83 -22.95
CA ARG A 120 12.22 32.21 -24.37
C ARG A 120 11.42 33.50 -24.61
N ARG A 121 10.30 33.69 -23.91
CA ARG A 121 9.49 34.92 -24.02
C ARG A 121 10.29 36.14 -23.58
N LYS A 122 11.04 36.06 -22.47
CA LYS A 122 11.88 37.17 -21.99
C LYS A 122 12.98 37.55 -22.98
N LEU A 123 13.65 36.56 -23.59
CA LEU A 123 14.63 36.81 -24.65
C LEU A 123 14.02 37.61 -25.81
N GLN A 124 12.81 37.25 -26.24
CA GLN A 124 12.12 37.94 -27.33
C GLN A 124 11.67 39.36 -26.93
N GLU A 125 11.24 39.56 -25.69
CA GLU A 125 10.90 40.89 -25.16
C GLU A 125 12.12 41.81 -25.09
N GLU A 126 13.30 41.31 -24.68
CA GLU A 126 14.55 42.07 -24.68
C GLU A 126 14.97 42.48 -26.10
N ASP A 127 14.91 41.56 -27.07
CA ASP A 127 15.22 41.85 -28.48
C ASP A 127 14.27 42.90 -29.08
N ASN A 128 12.96 42.80 -28.81
CA ASN A 128 11.98 43.78 -29.27
C ASN A 128 12.14 45.15 -28.60
N SER A 129 12.51 45.18 -27.32
CA SER A 129 12.80 46.42 -26.58
C SER A 129 14.03 47.12 -27.15
N ASN A 130 15.08 46.36 -27.48
CA ASN A 130 16.29 46.85 -28.11
C ASN A 130 16.05 47.38 -29.53
N ALA A 131 15.19 46.72 -30.31
CA ALA A 131 14.78 47.19 -31.63
C ALA A 131 13.99 48.51 -31.56
N THR A 132 13.09 48.63 -30.59
CA THR A 132 12.28 49.83 -30.38
C THR A 132 13.14 51.02 -29.95
N GLN A 133 14.11 50.81 -29.04
CA GLN A 133 15.07 51.87 -28.66
C GLN A 133 15.97 52.33 -29.82
N ARG A 134 16.40 51.41 -30.70
CA ARG A 134 17.18 51.78 -31.90
C ARG A 134 16.35 52.58 -32.90
N ALA A 135 15.10 52.22 -33.12
CA ALA A 135 14.19 52.97 -34.01
C ALA A 135 13.94 54.39 -33.48
N VAL A 136 13.66 54.56 -32.18
CA VAL A 136 13.47 55.87 -31.55
C VAL A 136 14.74 56.75 -31.63
N ARG A 137 15.92 56.14 -31.48
CA ARG A 137 17.21 56.85 -31.60
C ARG A 137 17.52 57.27 -33.05
N ALA A 138 17.09 56.49 -34.03
CA ALA A 138 17.21 56.82 -35.46
C ALA A 138 16.29 57.98 -35.86
N GLU A 139 15.02 57.97 -35.44
CA GLU A 139 14.06 59.07 -35.71
C GLU A 139 14.49 60.39 -35.03
N SER A 140 15.12 60.31 -33.85
CA SER A 140 15.65 61.47 -33.14
C SER A 140 16.88 62.09 -33.85
N GLY A 141 17.68 61.27 -34.54
CA GLY A 141 18.82 61.73 -35.34
C GLY A 141 18.40 62.37 -36.67
N GLU A 142 17.27 61.94 -37.24
CA GLU A 142 16.75 62.47 -38.50
C GLU A 142 16.11 63.87 -38.35
N LYS A 143 15.57 64.20 -37.16
CA LYS A 143 15.02 65.55 -36.88
C LYS A 143 16.06 66.66 -36.75
N LEU A 144 17.37 66.36 -36.64
CA LEU A 144 18.43 67.38 -36.54
C LEU A 144 19.09 67.77 -37.87
N ARG A 145 18.69 67.17 -39.00
CA ARG A 145 19.14 67.59 -40.35
C ARG A 145 18.00 68.26 -41.12
N LYS A 146 17.73 69.53 -40.83
CA LYS A 146 17.08 70.43 -41.79
C LYS A 146 18.10 71.47 -42.26
N PRO A 147 18.34 71.64 -43.58
CA PRO A 147 19.26 72.65 -44.07
C PRO A 147 18.63 74.04 -43.92
N LEU A 148 19.39 74.98 -43.33
CA LEU A 148 19.10 76.41 -43.45
C LEU A 148 19.30 76.81 -44.91
N HIS A 149 18.21 77.19 -45.57
CA HIS A 149 18.25 77.91 -46.84
C HIS A 149 18.08 79.41 -46.54
N ALA A 150 19.13 80.18 -46.80
CA ALA A 150 19.08 81.59 -47.20
C ALA A 150 20.39 81.93 -47.90
#